data_AF-A0A6L4AT02-F1
#
_entry.id   AF-A0A6L4AT02-F1
#
_cell.length_a   1.000
_cell.length_b   1.000
_cell.length_c   1.000
_cell.angle_alpha   90.00
_cell.angle_beta   90.00
_cell.angle_gamma   90.00
#
_symmetry.space_group_name_H-M   'P 1'
#
loop_
_entity.id
_entity.type
_entity.pdbx_description
1 polymer ?
#
loop_
_entity_poly.entity_id
_entity_poly.type
_entity_poly.pdbx_seq_one_letter_code
_entity_poly.pdbx_strand_id
1 'polypeptide(L)'
;MPAVAPFTVDLAGLVVTFTGDDPRWEAVLAPRYSAFRTRRAPAIEVALTTRGEVNDDATRAALRAETPEVAVESGAVVLRSASIEARLDGAEAARATLAAPLDRHGVDALVRLLLAIRSPHSLLMHGALLVEAGEAFLASGPSGVGKSTLAALCGERARCDELALLRRTTTGRWEAAALPFW
;
A
#
# COMPACT_ATOMS: atom_id res chain seq x y z
N MET A 1 12.62 25.91 0.52
CA MET A 1 13.00 24.63 1.16
C MET A 1 13.40 23.68 0.04
N PRO A 2 14.45 22.86 0.20
CA PRO A 2 14.80 21.87 -0.82
C PRO A 2 13.61 20.93 -1.03
N ALA A 3 13.31 20.60 -2.29
CA ALA A 3 12.28 19.62 -2.61
C ALA A 3 12.63 18.28 -1.95
N VAL A 4 11.66 17.67 -1.27
CA VAL A 4 11.82 16.33 -0.69
C VAL A 4 12.15 15.35 -1.81
N ALA A 5 13.15 14.50 -1.60
CA ALA A 5 13.52 13.50 -2.59
C ALA A 5 12.33 12.56 -2.86
N PRO A 6 11.99 12.27 -4.13
CA PRO A 6 10.87 11.39 -4.45
C PRO A 6 11.14 9.97 -3.95
N PHE A 7 10.11 9.34 -3.39
CA PHE A 7 10.13 7.95 -2.95
C PHE A 7 9.32 7.08 -3.92
N THR A 8 10.00 6.36 -4.82
CA THR A 8 9.34 5.58 -5.89
C THR A 8 9.37 4.08 -5.60
N VAL A 9 8.21 3.43 -5.71
CA VAL A 9 8.03 2.00 -5.44
C VAL A 9 7.25 1.28 -6.54
N ASP A 10 7.52 0.00 -6.71
CA ASP A 10 6.80 -0.91 -7.59
C ASP A 10 5.92 -1.87 -6.76
N LEU A 11 4.61 -1.69 -6.85
CA LEU A 11 3.64 -2.47 -6.11
C LEU A 11 2.90 -3.38 -7.08
N ALA A 12 3.50 -4.55 -7.35
CA ALA A 12 2.98 -5.55 -8.28
C ALA A 12 2.75 -5.00 -9.71
N GLY A 13 3.62 -4.10 -10.18
CA GLY A 13 3.55 -3.47 -11.50
C GLY A 13 2.94 -2.06 -11.47
N LEU A 14 2.27 -1.69 -10.38
CA LEU A 14 1.81 -0.31 -10.16
C LEU A 14 2.96 0.51 -9.56
N VAL A 15 3.60 1.32 -10.40
CA VAL A 15 4.70 2.19 -9.94
C VAL A 15 4.14 3.49 -9.39
N VAL A 16 4.38 3.75 -8.11
CA VAL A 16 3.89 4.93 -7.38
C VAL A 16 5.09 5.75 -6.92
N THR A 17 5.05 7.06 -7.16
CA THR A 17 6.02 8.00 -6.58
C THR A 17 5.36 8.87 -5.53
N PHE A 18 5.92 8.91 -4.33
CA PHE A 18 5.50 9.83 -3.28
C PHE A 18 6.43 11.04 -3.22
N THR A 19 5.86 12.24 -3.16
CA THR A 19 6.59 13.49 -2.94
C THR A 19 5.91 14.26 -1.82
N GLY A 20 6.63 14.56 -0.74
CA GLY A 20 6.06 15.25 0.42
C GLY A 20 6.54 16.69 0.58
N ASP A 21 5.82 17.44 1.41
CA ASP A 21 6.24 18.75 1.92
C ASP A 21 7.23 18.64 3.10
N ASP A 22 7.25 17.50 3.79
CA ASP A 22 8.15 17.19 4.91
C ASP A 22 9.18 16.11 4.54
N PRO A 23 10.51 16.35 4.68
CA PRO A 23 11.54 15.38 4.35
C PRO A 23 11.48 14.10 5.19
N ARG A 24 10.81 14.13 6.35
CA ARG A 24 10.69 12.97 7.25
C ARG A 24 9.77 11.88 6.69
N TRP A 25 9.00 12.15 5.64
CA TRP A 25 8.21 11.13 4.95
C TRP A 25 9.06 9.95 4.49
N GLU A 26 10.31 10.16 4.07
CA GLU A 26 11.20 9.05 3.72
C GLU A 26 11.42 8.09 4.88
N ALA A 27 11.65 8.62 6.09
CA ALA A 27 11.84 7.81 7.30
C ALA A 27 10.57 7.06 7.72
N VAL A 28 9.39 7.62 7.43
CA VAL A 28 8.09 6.97 7.66
C VAL A 28 7.85 5.82 6.67
N LEU A 29 8.21 6.02 5.40
CA LEU A 29 7.96 5.06 4.32
C LEU A 29 9.00 3.93 4.27
N ALA A 30 10.28 4.25 4.45
CA ALA A 30 11.39 3.33 4.24
C ALA A 30 11.25 1.99 4.99
N PRO A 31 10.82 1.94 6.26
CA PRO A 31 10.69 0.68 7.00
C PRO A 31 9.73 -0.32 6.35
N ARG A 32 8.69 0.15 5.66
CA ARG A 32 7.65 -0.69 5.04
C ARG A 32 7.86 -0.88 3.54
N TYR A 33 8.33 0.15 2.86
CA TYR A 33 8.29 0.23 1.40
C TYR A 33 9.66 0.11 0.71
N SER A 34 10.78 0.14 1.45
CA SER A 34 12.13 0.14 0.86
C SER A 34 12.44 -1.09 0.00
N ALA A 35 11.95 -2.26 0.37
CA ALA A 35 12.09 -3.49 -0.40
C ALA A 35 11.44 -3.44 -1.80
N PHE A 36 10.54 -2.47 -2.01
CA PHE A 36 9.80 -2.27 -3.26
C PHE A 36 10.33 -1.07 -4.06
N ARG A 37 11.44 -0.44 -3.63
CA ARG A 37 12.00 0.72 -4.35
C ARG A 37 12.36 0.36 -5.79
N THR A 38 12.09 1.29 -6.70
CA THR A 38 12.36 1.11 -8.13
C THR A 38 12.82 2.41 -8.78
N ARG A 39 13.43 2.28 -9.97
CA ARG A 39 13.77 3.40 -10.86
C ARG A 39 12.86 3.49 -12.08
N ARG A 40 11.83 2.62 -12.16
CA ARG A 40 10.84 2.65 -13.24
C ARG A 40 10.06 3.97 -13.19
N ALA A 41 9.61 4.44 -14.35
CA ALA A 41 8.75 5.61 -14.43
C ALA A 41 7.43 5.37 -13.68
N PRO A 42 6.94 6.35 -12.89
CA PRO A 42 5.69 6.20 -12.17
C PRO A 42 4.48 6.16 -13.10
N ALA A 43 3.54 5.28 -12.78
CA ALA A 43 2.18 5.33 -13.33
C ALA A 43 1.33 6.40 -12.61
N ILE A 44 1.67 6.70 -11.36
CA ILE A 44 1.01 7.72 -10.55
C ILE A 44 1.98 8.42 -9.61
N GLU A 45 1.82 9.74 -9.51
CA GLU A 45 2.51 10.61 -8.56
C GLU A 45 1.55 11.01 -7.44
N VAL A 46 1.97 10.82 -6.20
CA VAL A 46 1.20 11.16 -5.00
C VAL A 46 1.89 12.31 -4.28
N ALA A 47 1.20 13.45 -4.19
CA ALA A 47 1.64 14.56 -3.36
C ALA A 47 1.19 14.35 -1.91
N LEU A 48 2.14 14.32 -0.97
CA LEU A 48 1.90 14.18 0.46
C LEU A 48 1.90 15.56 1.12
N THR A 49 0.86 15.84 1.91
CA THR A 49 0.73 17.04 2.73
C THR A 49 0.67 16.65 4.20
N THR A 50 1.58 17.19 5.00
CA THR A 50 1.71 16.79 6.41
C THR A 50 0.68 17.49 7.29
N ARG A 51 -0.19 16.72 7.95
CA ARG A 51 -1.22 17.21 8.90
C ARG A 51 -0.87 16.81 10.35
N GLY A 52 0.26 17.33 10.84
CA GLY A 52 0.72 17.08 12.21
C GLY A 52 1.61 15.85 12.36
N GLU A 53 1.98 15.56 13.61
CA GLU A 53 2.93 14.51 13.98
C GLU A 53 2.28 13.44 14.86
N VAL A 54 2.84 12.23 14.82
CA VAL A 54 2.39 11.10 15.64
C VAL A 54 3.53 10.68 16.55
N ASN A 55 3.46 11.13 17.81
CA ASN A 55 4.58 11.05 18.75
C ASN A 55 4.40 9.98 19.84
N ASP A 56 3.25 9.33 19.88
CA ASP A 56 2.93 8.31 20.89
C ASP A 56 2.16 7.13 20.28
N ASP A 57 2.20 6.00 20.99
CA ASP A 57 1.59 4.75 20.54
C ASP A 57 0.06 4.76 20.62
N ALA A 58 -0.54 5.56 21.52
CA ALA A 58 -1.98 5.64 21.66
C ALA A 58 -2.60 6.35 20.43
N THR A 59 -2.00 7.46 20.01
CA THR A 59 -2.35 8.15 18.77
C THR A 59 -2.15 7.24 17.57
N ARG A 60 -1.02 6.51 17.49
CA ARG A 60 -0.77 5.56 16.40
C ARG A 60 -1.79 4.41 16.36
N ALA A 61 -2.22 3.91 17.52
CA ALA A 61 -3.27 2.90 17.62
C ALA A 61 -4.64 3.45 17.19
N ALA A 62 -4.97 4.68 17.60
CA ALA A 62 -6.21 5.36 17.19
C ALA A 62 -6.27 5.53 15.67
N LEU A 63 -5.19 6.00 15.04
CA LEU A 63 -5.10 6.10 13.58
C LEU A 63 -5.37 4.76 12.90
N ARG A 64 -4.71 3.67 13.35
CA ARG A 64 -4.90 2.33 12.75
C ARG A 64 -6.32 1.76 12.92
N ALA A 65 -7.06 2.23 13.92
CA ALA A 65 -8.44 1.84 14.15
C ALA A 65 -9.43 2.64 13.29
N GLU A 66 -9.00 3.72 12.64
CA GLU A 66 -9.84 4.47 11.72
C GLU A 66 -10.28 3.59 10.55
N THR A 67 -11.56 3.71 10.20
CA THR A 67 -12.12 3.07 9.02
C THR A 67 -12.28 4.15 7.95
N PRO A 68 -11.37 4.23 6.97
CA PRO A 68 -11.50 5.22 5.91
C PRO A 68 -12.71 4.91 5.03
N GLU A 69 -13.48 5.95 4.73
CA GLU A 69 -14.59 5.90 3.79
C GLU A 69 -14.09 6.25 2.40
N VAL A 70 -14.62 5.54 1.39
CA VAL A 70 -14.31 5.77 -0.01
C VAL A 70 -15.58 6.22 -0.72
N ALA A 71 -15.52 7.38 -1.38
CA ALA A 71 -16.62 7.96 -2.12
C ALA A 71 -16.17 8.36 -3.54
N VAL A 72 -17.14 8.47 -4.45
CA VAL A 72 -16.92 9.07 -5.77
C VAL A 72 -17.63 10.42 -5.81
N GLU A 73 -16.86 11.51 -5.95
CA GLU A 73 -17.35 12.88 -5.89
C GLU A 73 -16.90 13.67 -7.11
N SER A 74 -17.85 14.12 -7.93
CA SER A 74 -17.56 14.95 -9.12
C SER A 74 -16.50 14.33 -10.03
N GLY A 75 -16.52 13.01 -10.21
CA GLY A 75 -15.57 12.27 -11.06
C GLY A 75 -14.23 11.93 -10.39
N ALA A 76 -14.02 12.31 -9.12
CA ALA A 76 -12.86 11.92 -8.35
C ALA A 76 -13.19 10.82 -7.35
N VAL A 77 -12.23 9.92 -7.12
CA VAL A 77 -12.28 8.98 -6.00
C VAL A 77 -11.65 9.67 -4.80
N VAL A 78 -12.38 9.71 -3.69
CA VAL A 78 -11.96 10.37 -2.47
C VAL A 78 -11.96 9.36 -1.32
N LEU A 79 -10.87 9.36 -0.56
CA LEU A 79 -10.71 8.56 0.65
C LEU A 79 -10.62 9.51 1.84
N ARG A 80 -11.50 9.35 2.84
CA ARG A 80 -11.50 10.21 4.03
C ARG A 80 -11.63 9.42 5.32
N SER A 81 -10.99 9.90 6.36
CA SER A 81 -11.22 9.51 7.75
C SER A 81 -11.10 10.76 8.64
N ALA A 82 -11.05 10.59 9.96
CA ALA A 82 -10.83 11.71 10.88
C ALA A 82 -9.46 12.38 10.66
N SER A 83 -8.44 11.60 10.29
CA SER A 83 -7.06 12.07 10.13
C SER A 83 -6.58 12.16 8.68
N ILE A 84 -7.23 11.46 7.74
CA ILE A 84 -6.76 11.32 6.36
C ILE A 84 -7.75 11.95 5.38
N GLU A 85 -7.20 12.61 4.37
CA GLU A 85 -7.94 12.97 3.17
C GLU A 85 -7.06 12.72 1.94
N ALA A 86 -7.52 11.86 1.03
CA ALA A 86 -6.85 11.60 -0.23
C ALA A 86 -7.81 11.76 -1.39
N ARG A 87 -7.30 12.30 -2.51
CA ARG A 87 -8.09 12.56 -3.71
C ARG A 87 -7.36 12.07 -4.95
N LEU A 88 -8.11 11.41 -5.83
CA LEU A 88 -7.68 10.97 -7.14
C LEU A 88 -8.69 11.47 -8.19
N ASP A 89 -8.28 12.36 -9.09
CA ASP A 89 -9.14 12.96 -10.12
C ASP A 89 -9.40 11.99 -11.31
N GLY A 90 -10.11 10.90 -11.02
CA GLY A 90 -10.49 9.86 -12.00
C GLY A 90 -9.60 8.61 -11.91
N ALA A 91 -10.15 7.46 -12.32
CA ALA A 91 -9.49 6.16 -12.16
C ALA A 91 -8.10 6.09 -12.84
N GLU A 92 -7.94 6.76 -13.98
CA GLU A 92 -6.69 6.78 -14.75
C GLU A 92 -5.79 7.98 -14.46
N ALA A 93 -6.11 8.79 -13.44
CA ALA A 93 -5.30 9.96 -13.14
C ALA A 93 -3.84 9.58 -12.87
N ALA A 94 -2.94 10.35 -13.46
CA ALA A 94 -1.50 10.24 -13.22
C ALA A 94 -1.08 10.89 -11.90
N ARG A 95 -2.00 11.56 -11.19
CA ARG A 95 -1.75 12.30 -9.96
C ARG A 95 -2.81 12.05 -8.91
N ALA A 96 -2.38 11.97 -7.66
CA ALA A 96 -3.23 11.96 -6.48
C ALA A 96 -2.64 12.87 -5.40
N THR A 97 -3.46 13.24 -4.43
CA THR A 97 -3.04 13.93 -3.21
C THR A 97 -3.40 13.10 -1.99
N LEU A 98 -2.60 13.24 -0.94
CA LEU A 98 -2.85 12.68 0.38
C LEU A 98 -2.43 13.70 1.43
N ALA A 99 -3.37 14.10 2.26
CA ALA A 99 -3.10 14.89 3.45
C ALA A 99 -3.34 14.02 4.69
N ALA A 100 -2.30 13.82 5.50
CA ALA A 100 -2.32 12.92 6.65
C ALA A 100 -1.25 13.31 7.68
N PRO A 101 -1.37 12.90 8.95
CA PRO A 101 -0.28 12.98 9.92
C PRO A 101 0.96 12.25 9.40
N LEU A 102 2.14 12.63 9.92
CA LEU A 102 3.43 12.02 9.59
C LEU A 102 3.54 10.58 10.15
N ASP A 103 2.74 9.68 9.59
CA ASP A 103 2.65 8.26 9.87
C ASP A 103 2.26 7.50 8.60
N ARG A 104 2.63 6.23 8.52
CA ARG A 104 2.40 5.41 7.33
C ARG A 104 0.93 5.06 7.11
N HIS A 105 0.05 5.18 8.12
CA HIS A 105 -1.34 4.74 8.05
C HIS A 105 -2.10 5.34 6.86
N GLY A 106 -1.98 6.65 6.62
CA GLY A 106 -2.62 7.30 5.46
C GLY A 106 -2.09 6.82 4.12
N VAL A 107 -0.79 6.56 4.04
CA VAL A 107 -0.16 6.02 2.82
C VAL A 107 -0.60 4.58 2.59
N ASP A 108 -0.63 3.76 3.64
CA ASP A 108 -1.12 2.38 3.56
C ASP A 108 -2.59 2.32 3.11
N ALA A 109 -3.44 3.23 3.60
CA ALA A 109 -4.84 3.34 3.17
C ALA A 109 -4.97 3.73 1.69
N LEU A 110 -4.24 4.77 1.25
CA LEU A 110 -4.23 5.20 -0.14
C LEU A 110 -3.68 4.11 -1.07
N VAL A 111 -2.58 3.43 -0.70
CA VAL A 111 -1.99 2.36 -1.51
C VAL A 111 -2.99 1.21 -1.71
N ARG A 112 -3.72 0.80 -0.67
CA ARG A 112 -4.77 -0.23 -0.79
C ARG A 112 -5.86 0.22 -1.78
N LEU A 113 -6.29 1.48 -1.72
CA LEU A 113 -7.25 2.04 -2.68
C LEU A 113 -6.68 2.04 -4.11
N LEU A 114 -5.45 2.52 -4.30
CA LEU A 114 -4.80 2.56 -5.61
C LEU A 114 -4.66 1.17 -6.22
N LEU A 115 -4.27 0.17 -5.44
CA LEU A 115 -4.19 -1.21 -5.90
C LEU A 115 -5.56 -1.75 -6.33
N ALA A 116 -6.62 -1.43 -5.58
CA ALA A 116 -7.97 -1.89 -5.88
C ALA A 116 -8.52 -1.31 -7.19
N ILE A 117 -8.23 -0.03 -7.48
CA ILE A 117 -8.74 0.64 -8.67
C ILE A 117 -7.83 0.49 -9.90
N ARG A 118 -6.50 0.37 -9.72
CA ARG A 118 -5.51 0.32 -10.83
C ARG A 118 -5.10 -1.09 -11.23
N SER A 119 -5.64 -2.11 -10.58
CA SER A 119 -5.37 -3.51 -10.92
C SER A 119 -6.63 -4.22 -11.40
N PRO A 120 -7.30 -3.72 -12.47
CA PRO A 120 -8.47 -4.38 -13.01
C PRO A 120 -8.09 -5.81 -13.40
N HIS A 121 -8.95 -6.77 -13.12
CA HIS A 121 -8.71 -8.21 -13.34
C HIS A 121 -7.69 -8.88 -12.39
N SER A 122 -7.32 -8.22 -11.30
CA SER A 122 -6.56 -8.83 -10.21
C SER A 122 -7.44 -9.09 -8.99
N LEU A 123 -7.00 -9.99 -8.12
CA LEU A 123 -7.58 -10.23 -6.80
C LEU A 123 -6.63 -9.68 -5.74
N LEU A 124 -7.13 -8.80 -4.88
CA LEU A 124 -6.44 -8.43 -3.65
C LEU A 124 -6.91 -9.36 -2.53
N MET A 125 -6.00 -10.17 -2.03
CA MET A 125 -6.31 -11.24 -1.09
C MET A 125 -5.65 -10.99 0.24
N HIS A 126 -6.44 -11.06 1.31
CA HIS A 126 -5.91 -11.05 2.66
C HIS A 126 -5.37 -12.43 3.04
N GLY A 127 -4.07 -12.51 3.35
CA GLY A 127 -3.43 -13.73 3.79
C GLY A 127 -1.92 -13.75 3.61
N ALA A 128 -1.33 -14.90 3.91
CA ALA A 128 0.12 -15.09 3.87
C ALA A 128 0.55 -15.69 2.53
N LEU A 129 1.48 -15.02 1.85
CA LEU A 129 2.07 -15.50 0.60
C LEU A 129 3.43 -16.14 0.89
N LEU A 130 3.61 -17.36 0.43
CA LEU A 130 4.84 -18.14 0.56
C LEU A 130 5.37 -18.49 -0.82
N VAL A 131 6.70 -18.62 -0.94
CA VAL A 131 7.36 -19.11 -2.15
C VAL A 131 8.31 -20.24 -1.79
N GLU A 132 8.14 -21.38 -2.46
CA GLU A 132 8.96 -22.59 -2.30
C GLU A 132 9.21 -23.19 -3.69
N ALA A 133 10.47 -23.52 -4.01
CA ALA A 133 10.85 -24.16 -5.28
C ALA A 133 10.30 -23.48 -6.57
N GLY A 134 10.10 -22.16 -6.55
CA GLY A 134 9.55 -21.40 -7.68
C GLY A 134 8.02 -21.40 -7.78
N GLU A 135 7.33 -22.04 -6.84
CA GLU A 135 5.88 -22.04 -6.72
C GLU A 135 5.42 -21.10 -5.61
N ALA A 136 4.27 -20.45 -5.82
CA ALA A 136 3.67 -19.54 -4.87
C ALA A 136 2.46 -20.20 -4.19
N PHE A 137 2.40 -20.13 -2.86
CA PHE A 137 1.31 -20.64 -2.05
C PHE A 137 0.67 -19.49 -1.28
N LEU A 138 -0.64 -19.30 -1.45
CA LEU A 138 -1.39 -18.31 -0.69
C LEU A 138 -2.22 -19.01 0.39
N ALA A 139 -1.83 -18.82 1.65
CA ALA A 139 -2.63 -19.27 2.79
C ALA A 139 -3.67 -18.20 3.12
N SER A 140 -4.94 -18.49 2.85
CA SER A 140 -6.08 -17.62 3.14
C SER A 140 -7.08 -18.31 4.07
N GLY A 141 -7.89 -17.51 4.77
CA GLY A 141 -8.87 -17.99 5.74
C GLY A 141 -9.21 -16.95 6.81
N PRO A 142 -10.17 -17.24 7.71
CA PRO A 142 -10.60 -16.33 8.76
C PRO A 142 -9.44 -15.81 9.63
N SER A 143 -9.63 -14.66 10.28
CA SER A 143 -8.68 -14.18 11.29
C SER A 143 -8.55 -15.24 12.40
N GLY A 144 -7.33 -15.45 12.90
CA GLY A 144 -7.04 -16.45 13.94
C GLY A 144 -6.74 -17.88 13.46
N VAL A 145 -6.89 -18.19 12.16
CA VAL A 145 -6.59 -19.55 11.63
C VAL A 145 -5.09 -19.89 11.55
N GLY A 146 -4.21 -18.94 11.90
CA GLY A 146 -2.76 -19.16 11.95
C GLY A 146 -1.96 -18.73 10.71
N LYS A 147 -2.49 -17.85 9.85
CA LYS A 147 -1.78 -17.31 8.66
C LYS A 147 -0.44 -16.65 9.03
N SER A 148 -0.47 -15.73 10.01
CA SER A 148 0.72 -15.06 10.54
C SER A 148 1.70 -16.01 11.20
N THR A 149 1.19 -17.02 11.91
CA THR A 149 2.01 -18.08 12.49
C THR A 149 2.73 -18.87 11.39
N LEU A 150 2.03 -19.23 10.32
CA LEU A 150 2.61 -19.92 9.18
C LEU A 150 3.69 -19.07 8.48
N ALA A 151 3.40 -17.78 8.22
CA ALA A 151 4.37 -16.86 7.64
C ALA A 151 5.66 -16.78 8.50
N ALA A 152 5.51 -16.65 9.82
CA ALA A 152 6.63 -16.62 10.75
C ALA A 152 7.46 -17.91 10.74
N LEU A 153 6.80 -19.08 10.73
CA LEU A 153 7.47 -20.38 10.69
C LEU A 153 8.18 -20.66 9.35
N CYS A 154 7.67 -20.10 8.25
CA CYS A 154 8.26 -20.25 6.93
C CYS A 154 9.51 -19.37 6.72
N GLY A 155 9.75 -18.38 7.58
CA GLY A 155 10.95 -17.54 7.56
C GLY A 155 11.16 -16.86 6.21
N GLU A 156 12.35 -17.03 5.62
CA GLU A 156 12.72 -16.45 4.32
C GLU A 156 11.86 -16.92 3.15
N ARG A 157 10.96 -17.91 3.33
CA ARG A 157 10.01 -18.33 2.31
C ARG A 157 8.73 -17.51 2.32
N ALA A 158 8.41 -16.83 3.42
CA ALA A 158 7.31 -15.89 3.45
C ALA A 158 7.66 -14.65 2.62
N ARG A 159 6.66 -14.11 1.92
CA ARG A 159 6.79 -12.91 1.07
C ARG A 159 5.88 -11.77 1.52
N CYS A 160 4.73 -12.07 2.13
CA CYS A 160 3.89 -11.13 2.85
C CYS A 160 2.98 -11.89 3.82
N ASP A 161 2.43 -11.22 4.84
CA ASP A 161 1.51 -11.82 5.82
C ASP A 161 0.08 -11.26 5.72
N GLU A 162 -0.09 -10.05 5.21
CA GLU A 162 -1.38 -9.36 5.29
C GLU A 162 -2.08 -9.26 3.94
N LEU A 163 -1.38 -8.91 2.86
CA LEU A 163 -2.02 -8.63 1.57
C LEU A 163 -1.15 -9.11 0.41
N ALA A 164 -1.75 -9.86 -0.50
CA ALA A 164 -1.15 -10.30 -1.75
C ALA A 164 -2.02 -9.90 -2.94
N LEU A 165 -1.40 -9.63 -4.08
CA LEU A 165 -2.09 -9.43 -5.35
C LEU A 165 -1.95 -10.68 -6.21
N LEU A 166 -3.08 -11.24 -6.67
CA LEU A 166 -3.11 -12.33 -7.63
C LEU A 166 -3.59 -11.81 -8.98
N ARG A 167 -2.88 -12.14 -10.06
CA ARG A 167 -3.34 -11.85 -11.42
C ARG A 167 -3.36 -13.11 -12.26
N ARG A 168 -4.30 -13.19 -13.19
CA ARG A 168 -4.29 -14.24 -14.21
C ARG A 168 -3.52 -13.76 -15.44
N THR A 169 -2.55 -14.55 -15.87
CA THR A 169 -1.78 -14.29 -17.09
C THR A 169 -2.60 -14.59 -18.35
N THR A 170 -2.15 -14.10 -19.50
CA THR A 170 -2.74 -14.42 -20.81
C THR A 170 -2.69 -15.91 -21.14
N THR A 171 -1.74 -16.65 -20.55
CA THR A 171 -1.61 -18.11 -20.67
C THR A 171 -2.56 -18.89 -19.75
N GLY A 172 -3.35 -18.20 -18.93
CA GLY A 172 -4.30 -18.79 -17.99
C GLY A 172 -3.72 -19.21 -16.65
N ARG A 173 -2.39 -19.10 -16.45
CA ARG A 173 -1.70 -19.31 -15.16
C ARG A 173 -1.96 -18.16 -14.20
N TRP A 174 -1.90 -18.45 -12.91
CA TRP A 174 -1.94 -17.44 -11.85
C TRP A 174 -0.52 -17.02 -11.47
N GLU A 175 -0.34 -15.72 -11.26
CA GLU A 175 0.85 -15.13 -10.67
C GLU A 175 0.46 -14.42 -9.37
N ALA A 176 1.35 -14.47 -8.38
CA ALA A 176 1.19 -13.79 -7.11
C ALA A 176 2.30 -12.77 -6.92
N ALA A 177 1.95 -11.61 -6.38
CA ALA A 177 2.89 -10.58 -5.97
C ALA A 177 2.68 -10.27 -4.49
N ALA A 178 3.77 -10.24 -3.74
CA ALA A 178 3.76 -9.68 -2.40
C ALA A 178 3.58 -8.17 -2.45
N LEU A 179 2.95 -7.66 -1.41
CA LEU A 179 2.75 -6.23 -1.18
C LEU A 179 3.41 -5.86 0.17
N PRO A 180 3.62 -4.57 0.47
CA PRO A 180 4.36 -4.12 1.65
C PRO A 180 3.57 -4.27 2.97
N PHE A 181 2.70 -5.28 3.09
CA PHE A 181 1.82 -5.47 4.23
C PHE A 181 2.18 -6.76 4.98
N TRP A 182 2.60 -6.56 6.22
CA TRP A 182 3.01 -7.53 7.22
C TRP A 182 2.44 -7.10 8.57
#